data_AF-S7NZN9-F1
#
_entry.id   AF-S7NZN9-F1
#
_cell.length_a   1.000
_cell.length_b   1.000
_cell.length_c   1.000
_cell.angle_alpha   90.00
_cell.angle_beta   90.00
_cell.angle_gamma   90.00
#
_symmetry.space_group_name_H-M   'P 1'
#
loop_
_entity.id
_entity.type
_entity.pdbx_description
1 polymer ?
#
loop_
_entity_poly.entity_id
_entity_poly.type
_entity_poly.pdbx_seq_one_letter_code
_entity_poly.pdbx_strand_id
1 'polypeptide(L)' 'MKPPQGEWGEAQDTMEATLALERSLNQALLELQALGSTRSDPHLCDFLENHFRGEEVEIKKKMGDT' A
#
# COMPACT_ATOMS: atom_id res chain seq x y z
N MET A 1 15.10 17.54 -22.23
CA MET A 1 14.31 16.75 -23.20
C MET A 1 13.02 16.35 -22.52
N LYS A 2 11.86 16.62 -23.13
CA LYS A 2 10.57 16.12 -22.65
C LYS A 2 10.32 14.78 -23.34
N PRO A 3 10.15 13.67 -22.60
CA PRO A 3 9.78 12.38 -23.17
C PRO A 3 8.54 12.48 -24.07
N PRO A 4 8.45 11.65 -25.12
CA PRO A 4 7.26 11.55 -25.96
C PRO A 4 6.00 11.33 -25.11
N GLN A 5 4.90 11.96 -25.51
CA GLN A 5 3.64 11.98 -24.75
C GLN A 5 3.10 10.58 -24.41
N GLY A 6 3.42 9.56 -25.20
CA GLY A 6 3.06 8.17 -24.92
C GLY A 6 3.78 7.57 -23.70
N GLU A 7 5.06 7.87 -23.51
CA GLU A 7 5.84 7.36 -22.36
C GLU A 7 5.37 8.00 -21.05
N TRP A 8 4.97 9.27 -21.07
CA TRP A 8 4.39 9.92 -19.90
C TRP A 8 3.01 9.36 -19.54
N GLY A 9 2.18 9.06 -20.54
CA GLY A 9 0.87 8.44 -20.32
C GLY A 9 0.99 7.04 -19.73
N GLU A 10 1.89 6.22 -20.27
CA GLU A 10 2.16 4.87 -19.77
C GLU A 10 2.75 4.88 -18.34
N ALA A 11 3.67 5.81 -18.06
CA ALA A 11 4.21 6.00 -16.71
C ALA A 11 3.12 6.43 -15.72
N GLN A 12 2.23 7.35 -16.13
CA GLN A 12 1.10 7.80 -15.31
C GLN A 12 0.11 6.67 -15.04
N ASP A 13 -0.27 5.90 -16.06
CA ASP A 13 -1.17 4.74 -15.93
C ASP A 13 -0.56 3.68 -15.00
N THR A 14 0.75 3.44 -15.11
CA THR A 14 1.47 2.50 -14.23
C THR A 14 1.47 2.98 -12.78
N MET A 15 1.70 4.27 -12.53
CA MET A 15 1.64 4.85 -11.19
C MET A 15 0.24 4.78 -10.61
N GLU A 16 -0.80 5.07 -11.41
CA GLU A 16 -2.20 5.02 -10.97
C GLU A 16 -2.63 3.59 -10.65
N ALA A 17 -2.23 2.61 -11.45
CA ALA A 17 -2.46 1.19 -11.18
C ALA A 17 -1.73 0.73 -9.90
N THR A 18 -0.49 1.18 -9.69
CA THR A 18 0.28 0.87 -8.46
C THR A 18 -0.39 1.48 -7.23
N LEU A 19 -0.84 2.74 -7.30
CA LEU A 19 -1.58 3.41 -6.23
C LEU A 19 -2.92 2.70 -5.92
N ALA A 20 -3.63 2.22 -6.94
CA ALA A 20 -4.86 1.46 -6.74
C ALA A 20 -4.59 0.12 -6.02
N LEU A 21 -3.53 -0.58 -6.40
CA LEU A 21 -3.06 -1.80 -5.73
C LEU A 21 -2.72 -1.54 -4.26
N GLU A 22 -1.98 -0.47 -3.96
CA GLU A 22 -1.63 -0.11 -2.59
C GLU A 22 -2.84 0.25 -1.73
N ARG A 23 -3.79 1.01 -2.28
CA ARG A 23 -5.04 1.31 -1.57
C ARG A 23 -5.80 0.03 -1.25
N SER A 24 -5.89 -0.89 -2.20
CA SER A 24 -6.52 -2.20 -1.99
C SER A 24 -5.81 -3.03 -0.93
N LEU A 25 -4.47 -3.02 -0.92
CA LEU A 25 -3.65 -3.72 0.08
C LEU A 25 -3.87 -3.14 1.48
N ASN A 26 -3.85 -1.82 1.61
CA ASN A 26 -4.09 -1.13 2.88
C ASN A 26 -5.49 -1.43 3.43
N GLN A 27 -6.50 -1.44 2.55
CA GLN A 27 -7.86 -1.79 2.95
C GLN A 27 -7.95 -3.23 3.45
N ALA A 28 -7.32 -4.19 2.75
CA ALA A 28 -7.29 -5.59 3.17
C ALA A 28 -6.56 -5.78 4.51
N LEU A 29 -5.46 -5.05 4.75
CA LEU A 29 -4.73 -5.09 6.01
C LEU A 29 -5.55 -4.51 7.17
N LEU A 30 -6.25 -3.40 6.96
CA LEU A 30 -7.16 -2.82 7.96
C LEU A 30 -8.30 -3.77 8.33
N GLU A 31 -8.90 -4.42 7.33
CA GLU A 31 -9.95 -5.42 7.53
C GLU A 31 -9.41 -6.64 8.29
N LEU A 32 -8.21 -7.10 7.95
CA LEU A 32 -7.58 -8.22 8.64
C LEU A 32 -7.22 -7.88 10.10
N GLN A 33 -6.77 -6.65 10.37
CA GLN A 33 -6.51 -6.17 11.72
C GLN A 33 -7.81 -6.05 12.53
N ALA A 34 -8.90 -5.59 11.91
CA ALA A 34 -10.23 -5.56 12.54
C ALA A 34 -10.76 -6.97 12.85
N LEU A 35 -10.54 -7.94 11.95
CA LEU A 35 -10.86 -9.35 12.17
C LEU A 35 -10.04 -9.96 13.31
N GLY A 36 -8.73 -9.71 13.36
CA GLY A 36 -7.86 -10.15 14.45
C GLY A 36 -8.29 -9.59 15.80
N SER A 37 -8.65 -8.30 15.83
CA SER A 37 -9.17 -7.64 17.03
C SER A 37 -10.51 -8.24 17.47
N THR A 38 -11.44 -8.46 16.52
CA THR A 38 -12.76 -9.06 16.80
C THR A 38 -12.63 -10.49 17.32
N ARG A 39 -11.65 -11.24 16.80
CA ARG A 39 -11.38 -12.62 17.21
C ARG A 39 -10.53 -12.73 18.48
N SER A 40 -10.11 -11.60 19.06
CA SER A 40 -9.14 -11.56 20.17
C SER A 40 -7.91 -12.43 19.89
N ASP A 41 -7.38 -12.35 18.67
CA ASP A 41 -6.15 -13.02 18.28
C ASP A 41 -4.98 -12.02 18.35
N PRO A 42 -4.29 -11.94 19.51
CA PRO A 42 -3.17 -11.02 19.69
C PRO A 42 -1.98 -11.38 18.78
N HIS A 43 -1.83 -12.64 18.38
CA HIS A 43 -0.72 -13.06 17.52
C HIS A 43 -0.92 -12.56 16.08
N LEU A 44 -2.16 -12.59 15.59
CA LEU A 44 -2.49 -12.00 14.29
C LEU A 44 -2.31 -10.48 14.29
N CYS A 45 -2.71 -9.79 15.35
CA CYS A 45 -2.52 -8.33 15.44
C CYS A 45 -1.03 -7.94 15.49
N ASP A 46 -0.24 -8.63 16.33
CA ASP A 46 1.19 -8.36 16.50
C ASP A 46 1.99 -8.66 15.21
N PHE A 47 1.61 -9.72 14.49
CA PHE A 47 2.17 -10.04 13.18
C PHE A 47 1.91 -8.93 12.15
N LEU A 48 0.68 -8.40 12.09
CA LEU A 48 0.32 -7.34 11.15
C LEU A 48 1.04 -6.03 11.45
N GLU A 49 1.17 -5.67 12.73
CA GLU A 49 1.87 -4.45 13.14
C GLU A 49 3.37 -4.54 12.89
N ASN A 50 4.01 -5.67 13.21
CA ASN A 50 5.46 -5.82 13.06
C ASN A 50 5.91 -6.02 11.61
N HIS A 51 5.13 -6.71 10.79
CA HIS A 51 5.56 -7.05 9.43
C HIS A 51 5.06 -6.06 8.36
N PHE A 52 3.80 -5.63 8.41
CA PHE A 52 3.20 -4.91 7.28
C PHE A 52 3.14 -3.40 7.49
N ARG A 53 2.95 -2.95 8.74
CA ARG A 53 2.76 -1.53 9.05
C ARG A 53 4.02 -0.69 8.79
N GLY A 54 5.21 -1.26 9.02
CA GLY A 54 6.48 -0.60 8.72
C GLY A 54 6.77 -0.47 7.22
N GLU A 55 6.55 -1.55 6.46
CA GLU A 55 6.73 -1.55 5.01
C GLU A 55 5.73 -0.62 4.31
N GLU A 56 4.48 -0.58 4.78
CA GLU A 56 3.44 0.31 4.25
C GLU A 56 3.82 1.80 4.39
N VAL A 57 4.39 2.20 5.52
CA VAL A 57 4.84 3.60 5.74
C VAL A 57 6.00 3.95 4.83
N GLU A 58 6.96 3.04 4.63
CA GLU A 58 8.11 3.25 3.74
C GLU A 58 7.70 3.37 2.27
N ILE A 59 6.77 2.54 1.82
CA ILE A 59 6.23 2.58 0.46
C ILE A 59 5.48 3.90 0.22
N LYS A 60 4.59 4.27 1.14
CA LYS A 60 3.79 5.49 1.06
C LYS A 60 4.65 6.76 1.12
N LYS A 61 5.75 6.73 1.88
CA LYS A 61 6.75 7.80 1.91
C LYS A 61 7.46 7.95 0.56
N LYS A 62 7.93 6.84 -0.02
CA LYS A 62 8.56 6.83 -1.34
C LYS A 62 7.63 7.36 -2.44
N MET A 63 6.33 7.13 -2.33
CA MET A 63 5.34 7.66 -3.28
C MET A 63 4.93 9.11 -3.03
N GLY A 64 4.91 9.57 -1.78
CA GLY A 64 4.62 10.97 -1.45
C GLY A 64 5.77 11.93 -1.77
N ASP A 65 7.01 11.40 -1.84
CA ASP A 65 8.22 12.14 -2.23
C ASP A 65 8.45 12.19 -3.76
N THR A 66 7.50 11.68 -4.58
CA THR A 66 7.54 11.74 -6.06
C THR A 66 6.68 12.88 -6.59
#